data_AF-A0A412W9Y2-F1
#
_entry.id   AF-A0A412W9Y2-F1
#
_cell.length_a   1.000
_cell.length_b   1.000
_cell.length_c   1.000
_cell.angle_alpha   90.00
_cell.angle_beta   90.00
_cell.angle_gamma   90.00
#
_symmetry.space_group_name_H-M   'P 1'
#
loop_
_entity.id
_entity.type
_entity.pdbx_description
1 polymer ?
#
loop_
_entity_poly.entity_id
_entity_poly.type
_entity_poly.pdbx_seq_one_letter_code
_entity_poly.pdbx_strand_id
1 'polypeptide(L)' 'MKELRPTCNPNGIYSVKQTCAELGISNKTLYKYKECSYIRPINPTNVCRPKYTGQSIIDCWDIVSKL' A
#
# COMPACT_ATOMS: atom_id res chain seq x y z
N MET A 1 0.99 10.04 6.63
CA MET A 1 0.01 9.49 5.68
C MET A 1 -0.67 10.66 5.02
N LYS A 2 -0.92 10.61 3.72
CA LYS A 2 -1.65 11.66 3.01
C LYS A 2 -3.08 11.77 3.55
N GLU A 3 -3.53 13.01 3.73
CA GLU A 3 -4.90 13.33 4.19
C GLU A 3 -5.95 13.04 3.11
N LEU A 4 -5.54 13.04 1.84
CA LEU A 4 -6.42 12.74 0.72
C LEU A 4 -6.38 11.26 0.37
N ARG A 5 -7.55 10.71 0.08
CA ARG A 5 -7.71 9.34 -0.41
C ARG A 5 -6.95 9.15 -1.74
N PRO A 6 -6.14 8.09 -1.90
CA PRO A 6 -5.39 7.86 -3.13
C PRO A 6 -6.32 7.68 -4.35
N THR A 7 -5.94 8.25 -5.48
CA THR A 7 -6.65 8.11 -6.77
C THR A 7 -5.99 7.07 -7.68
N CYS A 8 -5.51 5.97 -7.10
CA CYS A 8 -4.83 4.91 -7.83
C CYS A 8 -5.80 4.17 -8.77
N ASN A 9 -5.32 3.67 -9.91
CA ASN A 9 -6.11 2.73 -10.73
C ASN A 9 -6.23 1.40 -9.95
N PRO A 10 -7.45 0.92 -9.63
CA PRO A 10 -7.65 -0.30 -8.85
C PRO A 10 -6.87 -1.53 -9.37
N ASN A 11 -6.78 -1.66 -10.70
CA ASN A 11 -6.10 -2.77 -11.37
C ASN A 11 -4.63 -2.46 -11.70
N GLY A 12 -4.15 -1.25 -11.43
CA GLY A 12 -2.77 -0.87 -11.63
C GLY A 12 -1.84 -1.62 -10.68
N ILE A 13 -0.63 -1.93 -11.14
CA ILE A 13 0.41 -2.61 -10.36
C ILE A 13 1.48 -1.61 -9.95
N TYR A 14 1.68 -1.48 -8.65
CA TYR A 14 2.54 -0.48 -8.04
C TYR A 14 3.72 -1.14 -7.34
N SER A 15 4.90 -0.55 -7.50
CA SER A 15 6.07 -0.86 -6.69
C SER A 15 5.96 -0.25 -5.29
N VAL A 16 6.75 -0.77 -4.36
CA VAL A 16 6.95 -0.20 -3.02
C VAL A 16 7.12 1.32 -3.04
N LYS A 17 7.98 1.85 -3.92
CA LYS A 17 8.24 3.29 -4.02
C LYS A 17 6.99 4.07 -4.39
N GLN A 18 6.22 3.57 -5.36
CA GLN A 18 4.97 4.20 -5.76
C GLN A 18 3.91 4.09 -4.66
N THR A 19 3.74 2.92 -4.05
CA THR A 19 2.82 2.72 -2.92
C THR A 19 3.09 3.69 -1.77
N CYS A 20 4.36 3.88 -1.39
CA CYS A 20 4.74 4.86 -0.37
C CYS A 20 4.36 6.30 -0.77
N ALA A 21 4.54 6.68 -2.04
CA ALA A 21 4.21 8.00 -2.54
C ALA A 21 2.68 8.24 -2.59
N GLU A 22 1.91 7.23 -2.96
CA GLU A 22 0.44 7.27 -2.98
C GLU A 22 -0.14 7.39 -1.57
N LEU A 23 0.39 6.62 -0.61
CA LEU A 23 -0.05 6.68 0.80
C LEU A 23 0.56 7.86 1.57
N GLY A 24 1.61 8.51 1.06
CA GLY A 24 2.35 9.54 1.78
C GLY A 24 2.99 9.01 3.07
N ILE A 25 3.66 7.86 2.99
CA ILE A 25 4.31 7.20 4.13
C ILE A 25 5.74 6.77 3.77
N SER A 26 6.54 6.50 4.81
CA SER A 26 7.88 5.94 4.66
C SER A 26 7.82 4.43 4.34
N ASN A 27 8.92 3.89 3.80
CA ASN A 27 9.05 2.44 3.60
C ASN A 27 8.96 1.65 4.91
N LYS A 28 9.50 2.18 6.01
CA LYS A 28 9.40 1.58 7.35
C LYS A 28 7.94 1.45 7.79
N THR A 29 7.12 2.47 7.54
CA THR A 29 5.68 2.45 7.84
C THR A 29 4.94 1.43 6.98
N LEU A 30 5.25 1.36 5.68
CA LEU A 30 4.66 0.37 4.78
C LEU A 30 4.97 -1.07 5.21
N TYR A 31 6.19 -1.32 5.70
CA TYR A 31 6.56 -2.62 6.25
C TYR A 31 5.70 -2.99 7.46
N LYS A 32 5.49 -2.05 8.40
CA LYS A 32 4.59 -2.25 9.55
C LYS A 32 3.15 -2.53 9.11
N TYR A 33 2.64 -1.81 8.10
CA TYR A 33 1.29 -2.06 7.56
C TYR A 33 1.16 -3.45 6.94
N LYS A 34 2.21 -3.96 6.30
CA LYS A 34 2.26 -5.32 5.80
C LYS A 34 2.23 -6.34 6.95
N GLU A 35 3.02 -6.14 8.02
CA GLU A 35 3.02 -7.01 9.20
C GLU A 35 1.66 -7.03 9.91
N CYS A 36 1.02 -5.86 10.04
CA CYS A 36 -0.34 -5.73 10.56
C CYS A 36 -1.44 -6.19 9.59
N SER A 37 -1.08 -6.72 8.41
CA SER A 37 -2.01 -7.18 7.37
C SER A 37 -2.97 -6.12 6.81
N TYR A 38 -2.66 -4.82 6.97
CA TYR A 38 -3.44 -3.71 6.40
C TYR A 38 -3.28 -3.61 4.88
N ILE A 39 -2.18 -4.13 4.34
CA ILE A 39 -1.93 -4.21 2.90
C ILE A 39 -1.26 -5.53 2.55
N ARG A 40 -1.69 -6.16 1.45
CA ARG A 40 -1.16 -7.44 0.97
C ARG A 40 -0.57 -7.30 -0.43
N PRO A 41 0.64 -7.82 -0.68
CA PRO A 41 1.21 -7.83 -2.02
C PRO A 41 0.50 -8.86 -2.90
N ILE A 42 0.38 -8.55 -4.21
CA ILE A 42 -0.18 -9.48 -5.20
C ILE A 42 0.76 -10.67 -5.48
N ASN A 43 2.06 -10.49 -5.22
CA ASN A 43 3.10 -11.49 -5.44
C ASN A 43 3.73 -11.93 -4.11
N PRO A 44 2.98 -12.66 -3.25
CA PRO A 44 3.44 -13.03 -1.91
C PRO A 44 4.71 -13.88 -1.90
N THR A 45 4.99 -14.62 -2.99
CA THR A 45 6.20 -15.44 -3.14
C THR A 45 7.48 -14.61 -3.32
N ASN A 46 7.39 -13.38 -3.84
CA ASN A 46 8.55 -12.51 -4.05
C ASN A 46 8.64 -11.46 -2.93
N VAL A 47 9.24 -11.88 -1.82
CA VAL A 47 9.36 -11.05 -0.62
C VAL A 47 10.29 -9.85 -0.85
N CYS A 48 11.30 -9.99 -1.71
CA CYS A 48 12.30 -8.94 -1.97
C CYS A 48 11.76 -7.78 -2.83
N ARG A 49 10.80 -8.05 -3.73
CA ARG A 49 10.21 -7.05 -4.62
C ARG A 49 8.68 -7.18 -4.63
N PRO A 50 8.02 -6.82 -3.51
CA PRO A 50 6.57 -6.88 -3.43
C PRO A 50 5.95 -5.84 -4.37
N LYS A 51 4.79 -6.21 -4.91
CA LYS A 51 3.95 -5.43 -5.79
C LYS A 51 2.55 -5.35 -5.19
N TYR A 52 1.91 -4.21 -5.36
CA TYR A 52 0.60 -3.92 -4.79
C TYR A 52 -0.35 -3.51 -5.88
N THR A 53 -1.62 -3.94 -5.79
CA THR A 53 -2.67 -3.40 -6.67
C THR A 53 -3.08 -2.02 -6.18
N GLY A 54 -3.57 -1.16 -7.07
CA GLY A 54 -4.13 0.12 -6.63
C GLY A 54 -5.28 -0.07 -5.64
N GLN A 55 -6.07 -1.13 -5.80
CA GLN A 55 -7.14 -1.48 -4.85
C GLN A 55 -6.57 -1.74 -3.45
N SER A 56 -5.51 -2.53 -3.32
CA SER A 56 -4.88 -2.78 -2.01
C SER A 56 -4.32 -1.52 -1.34
N ILE A 57 -3.89 -0.53 -2.13
CA ILE A 57 -3.42 0.76 -1.63
C ILE A 57 -4.59 1.59 -1.10
N ILE A 58 -5.69 1.63 -1.85
CA ILE A 58 -6.93 2.33 -1.49
C ILE A 58 -7.52 1.71 -0.21
N ASP A 59 -7.64 0.39 -0.16
CA ASP A 59 -8.18 -0.35 0.99
C ASP A 59 -7.31 -0.10 2.24
N CYS A 60 -5.98 -0.15 2.09
CA CYS A 60 -5.04 0.18 3.16
C CYS A 60 -5.27 1.60 3.68
N TRP A 61 -5.54 2.56 2.78
CA TRP A 61 -5.82 3.93 3.19
C TRP A 61 -7.13 4.04 3.96
N ASP A 62 -8.19 3.42 3.43
CA ASP A 62 -9.51 3.42 4.05
C ASP A 62 -9.49 2.75 5.44
N ILE A 63 -8.72 1.68 5.64
CA ILE A 63 -8.52 1.02 6.95
C ILE A 63 -7.83 1.98 7.92
N VAL A 64 -6.64 2.48 7.55
CA VAL A 64 -5.80 3.25 8.48
C VAL A 64 -6.42 4.62 8.81
N SER A 65 -7.18 5.21 7.89
CA SER A 65 -7.91 6.47 8.13
C SER A 65 -9.01 6.37 9.20
N LYS A 66 -9.46 5.14 9.51
CA LYS A 66 -10.56 4.86 10.44
C LYS A 66 -10.09 4.28 11.77
N LEU A 67 -8.78 4.05 11.93
CA LEU A 67 -8.14 3.63 13.19
C LEU A 67 -7.83 4.85 14.05
#